data_AF-A0A851HDX9-F1
#
_entry.id   AF-A0A851HDX9-F1
#
_cell.length_a   1.000
_cell.length_b   1.000
_cell.length_c   1.000
_cell.angle_alpha   90.00
_cell.angle_beta   90.00
_cell.angle_gamma   90.00
#
_symmetry.space_group_name_H-M   'P 1'
#
loop_
_entity.id
_entity.type
_entity.pdbx_description
1 polymer ?
#
loop_
_entity_poly.entity_id
_entity_poly.type
_entity_poly.pdbx_seq_one_letter_code
_entity_poly.pdbx_strand_id
1 'polypeptide(L)'
;MAILTGVAAIAASLHTGVPLRDPEGFLGPAYIRLPLLAVLLFGVGLIPAAIRRCGWRAIPRGIVEVVKQEWTLKRLLYIGTGLFAFYLCYVGYRNLKSVLPIYTDGVLWDTQLAQLDRWMSGGTNPAFVLQDFFGVGLTAEVLSLFYLAYMPLIPLSIGVVLVMCRNLITGAWFVTAISLNWVMGTISYYAFPAVGPIYHQEQYYQALPETGTSSLQAALWDNRLEFLADPITADAIHGVAAFASLHCSVTFAMALFAQRVASNTALRWAAWIFFGTTFIATVYFGWHYSIDSIVGVVIGWACVAIGQRVTSKYPSGSRASKPSVADSDEVVPSPGSAAVS
;
A
#
# COMPACT_ATOMS: atom_id res chain seq x y z
N MET A 1 1.74 16.53 -7.80
CA MET A 1 0.78 15.86 -6.91
C MET A 1 1.13 16.02 -5.44
N ALA A 2 2.31 15.57 -4.96
CA ALA A 2 2.65 15.66 -3.54
C ALA A 2 2.54 17.07 -2.95
N ILE A 3 3.07 18.08 -3.67
CA ILE A 3 2.92 19.50 -3.28
C ILE A 3 1.44 19.91 -3.24
N LEU A 4 0.64 19.52 -4.24
CA LEU A 4 -0.80 19.84 -4.26
C LEU A 4 -1.53 19.21 -3.06
N THR A 5 -1.22 17.96 -2.71
CA THR A 5 -1.81 17.28 -1.56
C THR A 5 -1.39 17.94 -0.24
N GLY A 6 -0.12 18.35 -0.12
CA GLY A 6 0.37 19.09 1.03
C GLY A 6 -0.28 20.47 1.16
N VAL A 7 -0.38 21.22 0.07
CA VAL A 7 -1.07 22.52 0.02
C VAL A 7 -2.55 22.36 0.36
N ALA A 8 -3.23 21.34 -0.17
CA ALA A 8 -4.62 21.06 0.16
C ALA A 8 -4.80 20.77 1.66
N ALA A 9 -3.90 19.99 2.27
CA ALA A 9 -3.95 19.72 3.71
C ALA A 9 -3.72 20.99 4.55
N ILE A 10 -2.76 21.83 4.15
CA ILE A 10 -2.52 23.14 4.81
C ILE A 10 -3.75 24.04 4.67
N ALA A 11 -4.30 24.16 3.46
CA ALA A 11 -5.50 24.95 3.22
C ALA A 11 -6.68 24.43 4.04
N ALA A 12 -6.83 23.12 4.14
CA ALA A 12 -7.88 22.51 4.94
C ALA A 12 -7.72 22.81 6.44
N SER A 13 -6.48 22.72 6.96
CA SER A 13 -6.14 23.08 8.33
C SER A 13 -6.41 24.56 8.63
N LEU A 14 -6.04 25.47 7.73
CA LEU A 14 -6.32 26.91 7.87
C LEU A 14 -7.81 27.23 7.83
N HIS A 15 -8.58 26.50 7.02
CA HIS A 15 -10.03 26.71 6.89
C HIS A 15 -10.81 26.19 8.09
N THR A 16 -10.45 25.00 8.61
CA THR A 16 -11.18 24.37 9.73
C THR A 16 -10.64 24.79 11.10
N GLY A 17 -9.45 25.40 11.16
CA GLY A 17 -8.74 25.68 12.41
C GLY A 17 -8.11 24.45 13.08
N VAL A 18 -8.28 23.25 12.50
CA VAL A 18 -7.71 22.01 13.01
C VAL A 18 -6.22 21.96 12.64
N PRO A 19 -5.29 21.82 13.60
CA PRO A 19 -3.86 21.79 13.31
C PRO A 19 -3.47 20.55 12.50
N LEU A 20 -2.45 20.68 11.65
CA LEU A 20 -1.85 19.52 10.98
C LEU A 20 -1.21 18.59 12.02
N ARG A 21 -1.58 17.32 11.95
CA ARG A 21 -1.05 16.26 12.82
C ARG A 21 -0.16 15.32 12.02
N ASP A 22 0.95 14.91 12.62
CA ASP A 22 1.75 13.82 12.08
C ASP A 22 1.02 12.50 12.33
N PRO A 23 0.70 11.70 11.30
CA PRO A 23 0.06 10.43 11.53
C PRO A 23 0.97 9.51 12.32
N GLU A 24 0.50 9.04 13.47
CA GLU A 24 1.14 7.93 14.16
C GLU A 24 1.34 6.78 13.17
N GLY A 25 2.56 6.24 13.14
CA GLY A 25 2.89 5.06 12.35
C GLY A 25 3.08 3.87 13.24
N PHE A 26 3.08 2.68 12.63
CA PHE A 26 3.34 1.43 13.35
C PHE A 26 4.70 1.41 14.09
N LEU A 27 5.63 2.32 13.75
CA LEU A 27 6.96 2.46 14.38
C LEU A 27 7.06 3.65 15.36
N GLY A 28 5.94 4.18 15.82
CA GLY A 28 5.89 5.33 16.73
C GLY A 28 6.10 6.68 16.03
N PRO A 29 6.57 7.71 16.76
CA PRO A 29 6.71 9.08 16.26
C PRO A 29 7.61 9.19 15.03
N ALA A 30 7.35 10.16 14.13
CA ALA A 30 8.14 10.33 12.91
C ALA A 30 9.66 10.42 13.15
N TYR A 31 10.10 11.04 14.24
CA TYR A 31 11.53 11.16 14.54
C TYR A 31 12.21 9.83 14.90
N ILE A 32 11.45 8.79 15.25
CA ILE A 32 11.95 7.41 15.44
C ILE A 32 11.69 6.58 14.18
N ARG A 33 10.47 6.66 13.65
CA ARG A 33 10.02 5.93 12.46
C ARG A 33 10.88 6.21 11.23
N LEU A 34 11.17 7.47 10.93
CA LEU A 34 11.88 7.85 9.70
C LEU A 34 13.34 7.36 9.71
N PRO A 35 14.13 7.53 10.79
CA PRO A 35 15.45 6.91 10.88
C PRO A 35 15.41 5.39 10.83
N LEU A 36 14.46 4.75 11.53
CA LEU A 36 14.37 3.30 11.55
C LEU A 36 14.00 2.73 10.18
N LEU A 37 13.06 3.37 9.47
CA LEU A 37 12.71 3.04 8.10
C LEU A 37 13.93 3.23 7.20
N ALA A 38 14.67 4.33 7.35
CA ALA A 38 15.91 4.53 6.59
C ALA A 38 16.91 3.39 6.84
N VAL A 39 17.18 3.02 8.10
CA VAL A 39 18.08 1.90 8.44
C VAL A 39 17.59 0.57 7.84
N LEU A 40 16.30 0.27 7.96
CA LEU A 40 15.69 -0.92 7.35
C LEU A 40 15.87 -0.94 5.84
N LEU A 41 15.59 0.17 5.17
CA LEU A 41 15.71 0.29 3.72
C LEU A 41 17.16 0.22 3.23
N PHE A 42 18.09 0.82 3.99
CA PHE A 42 19.53 0.67 3.77
C PHE A 42 19.94 -0.79 3.94
N GLY A 43 19.51 -1.47 5.01
CA GLY A 43 19.80 -2.89 5.24
C GLY A 43 19.26 -3.80 4.13
N VAL A 44 17.99 -3.63 3.75
CA VAL A 44 17.34 -4.41 2.69
C VAL A 44 17.94 -4.13 1.30
N GLY A 45 18.47 -2.93 1.06
CA GLY A 45 19.21 -2.62 -0.15
C GLY A 45 20.61 -3.20 -0.20
N LEU A 46 21.37 -3.00 0.89
CA LEU A 46 22.80 -3.27 0.95
C LEU A 46 23.10 -4.74 1.21
N ILE A 47 22.38 -5.40 2.12
CA ILE A 47 22.69 -6.77 2.53
C ILE A 47 22.49 -7.75 1.36
N PRO A 48 21.34 -7.79 0.66
CA PRO A 48 21.15 -8.70 -0.47
C PRO A 48 22.05 -8.36 -1.67
N ALA A 49 22.42 -7.09 -1.86
CA ALA A 49 23.35 -6.68 -2.90
C ALA A 49 24.79 -7.09 -2.56
N ALA A 50 25.21 -6.93 -1.30
CA ALA A 50 26.51 -7.35 -0.79
C ALA A 50 26.68 -8.87 -0.83
N ILE A 51 25.66 -9.62 -0.41
CA ILE A 51 25.64 -11.09 -0.48
C ILE A 51 25.76 -11.56 -1.94
N ARG A 52 25.02 -10.94 -2.87
CA ARG A 52 25.09 -11.30 -4.30
C ARG A 52 26.45 -11.04 -4.92
N ARG A 53 27.19 -10.03 -4.45
CA ARG A 53 28.51 -9.68 -5.00
C ARG A 53 29.66 -10.48 -4.38
N CYS A 54 29.71 -10.55 -3.05
CA CYS A 54 30.88 -11.07 -2.33
C CYS A 54 30.59 -12.33 -1.51
N GLY A 55 29.35 -12.82 -1.53
CA GLY A 55 28.90 -13.94 -0.71
C GLY A 55 28.65 -13.57 0.76
N TRP A 56 27.98 -14.47 1.49
CA TRP A 56 27.56 -14.26 2.88
C TRP A 56 28.74 -14.03 3.85
N ARG A 57 29.91 -14.60 3.57
CA ARG A 57 31.09 -14.51 4.45
C ARG A 57 31.84 -13.18 4.36
N ALA A 58 31.57 -12.35 3.35
CA ALA A 58 32.28 -11.11 3.10
C ALA A 58 31.34 -9.89 2.96
N ILE A 59 30.21 -9.91 3.68
CA ILE A 59 29.21 -8.84 3.68
C ILE A 59 29.83 -7.45 3.92
N PRO A 60 30.74 -7.22 4.88
CA PRO A 60 31.32 -5.88 5.10
C PRO A 60 32.06 -5.33 3.88
N ARG A 61 32.81 -6.17 3.16
CA ARG A 61 33.50 -5.76 1.91
C ARG A 61 32.50 -5.51 0.79
N GLY A 62 31.49 -6.38 0.66
CA GLY A 62 30.41 -6.20 -0.33
C GLY A 62 29.59 -4.93 -0.10
N ILE A 63 29.34 -4.54 1.15
CA ILE A 63 28.68 -3.27 1.49
C ILE A 63 29.49 -2.09 0.96
N VAL A 64 30.80 -2.04 1.23
CA VAL A 64 31.67 -0.95 0.77
C VAL A 64 31.69 -0.84 -0.75
N GLU A 65 31.76 -1.97 -1.46
CA GLU A 65 31.73 -1.98 -2.93
C GLU A 65 30.38 -1.58 -3.51
N VAL A 66 29.27 -2.06 -2.93
CA VAL A 66 27.92 -1.68 -3.37
C VAL A 66 27.68 -0.19 -3.13
N VAL A 67 28.10 0.36 -1.99
CA VAL A 67 27.97 1.79 -1.72
C VAL A 67 28.77 2.59 -2.76
N LYS A 68 30.04 2.23 -2.99
CA LYS A 68 30.90 2.96 -3.93
C LYS A 68 30.39 2.92 -5.37
N GLN A 69 29.84 1.78 -5.82
CA GLN A 69 29.47 1.59 -7.23
C GLN A 69 28.00 1.85 -7.52
N GLU A 70 27.10 1.58 -6.58
CA GLU A 70 25.66 1.60 -6.82
C GLU A 70 24.94 2.74 -6.10
N TRP A 71 25.52 3.37 -5.08
CA TRP A 71 24.93 4.46 -4.31
C TRP A 71 25.53 5.82 -4.69
N THR A 72 25.35 6.18 -5.95
CA THR A 72 25.70 7.53 -6.44
C THR A 72 24.81 8.59 -5.80
N LEU A 73 25.31 9.83 -5.66
CA LEU A 73 24.52 10.96 -5.16
C LEU A 73 23.23 11.14 -5.96
N LYS A 74 23.28 10.94 -7.28
CA LYS A 74 22.09 10.98 -8.15
C LYS A 74 21.03 9.97 -7.69
N ARG A 75 21.40 8.71 -7.43
CA ARG A 75 20.47 7.68 -6.96
C ARG A 75 19.92 8.01 -5.57
N LEU A 76 20.78 8.48 -4.66
CA LEU A 76 20.37 8.94 -3.33
C LEU A 76 19.32 10.05 -3.40
N LEU A 77 19.52 11.04 -4.28
CA LEU A 77 18.54 12.09 -4.51
C LEU A 77 17.21 11.55 -5.04
N TYR A 78 17.21 10.61 -6.00
CA TYR A 78 15.96 10.01 -6.48
C TYR A 78 15.22 9.21 -5.41
N ILE A 79 15.93 8.42 -4.60
CA ILE A 79 15.33 7.68 -3.48
C ILE A 79 14.73 8.67 -2.47
N GLY A 80 15.51 9.70 -2.10
CA GLY A 80 15.07 10.74 -1.16
C GLY A 80 13.85 11.50 -1.67
N THR A 81 13.85 11.96 -2.91
CA THR A 81 12.69 12.65 -3.52
C THR A 81 11.48 11.72 -3.62
N GLY A 82 11.66 10.44 -3.96
CA GLY A 82 10.57 9.47 -4.01
C GLY A 82 9.93 9.25 -2.64
N LEU A 83 10.75 8.98 -1.61
CA LEU A 83 10.28 8.81 -0.23
C LEU A 83 9.61 10.07 0.30
N PHE A 84 10.21 11.24 0.06
CA PHE A 84 9.65 12.51 0.48
C PHE A 84 8.30 12.79 -0.20
N ALA A 85 8.19 12.57 -1.51
CA ALA A 85 6.95 12.76 -2.25
C ALA A 85 5.85 11.82 -1.75
N PHE A 86 6.18 10.55 -1.49
CA PHE A 86 5.24 9.61 -0.88
C PHE A 86 4.80 10.06 0.51
N TYR A 87 5.75 10.44 1.37
CA TYR A 87 5.45 10.88 2.73
C TYR A 87 4.56 12.12 2.75
N LEU A 88 4.85 13.10 1.91
CA LEU A 88 4.04 14.30 1.79
C LEU A 88 2.61 13.99 1.30
N CYS A 89 2.47 13.09 0.32
CA CYS A 89 1.14 12.58 -0.08
C CYS A 89 0.42 11.88 1.08
N TYR A 90 1.12 11.02 1.82
CA TYR A 90 0.56 10.23 2.92
C TYR A 90 0.10 11.11 4.08
N VAL A 91 0.93 12.04 4.54
CA VAL A 91 0.59 12.99 5.61
C VAL A 91 -0.56 13.90 5.17
N GLY A 92 -0.49 14.43 3.95
CA GLY A 92 -1.56 15.28 3.43
C GLY A 92 -2.89 14.53 3.32
N TYR A 93 -2.88 13.31 2.79
CA TYR A 93 -4.03 12.40 2.77
C TYR A 93 -4.61 12.16 4.17
N ARG A 94 -3.77 11.79 5.15
CA ARG A 94 -4.22 11.48 6.52
C ARG A 94 -4.88 12.69 7.18
N ASN A 95 -4.34 13.88 7.00
CA ASN A 95 -4.92 15.11 7.53
C ASN A 95 -6.23 15.48 6.82
N LEU A 96 -6.26 15.40 5.49
CA LEU A 96 -7.48 15.63 4.70
C LEU A 96 -8.58 14.62 5.07
N LYS A 97 -8.23 13.37 5.33
CA LYS A 97 -9.16 12.36 5.84
C LYS A 97 -9.67 12.71 7.23
N SER A 98 -8.81 13.22 8.11
CA SER A 98 -9.18 13.56 9.48
C SER A 98 -10.26 14.62 9.55
N VAL A 99 -10.14 15.68 8.75
CA VAL A 99 -11.10 16.79 8.74
C VAL A 99 -12.34 16.52 7.88
N LEU A 100 -12.44 15.34 7.26
CA LEU A 100 -13.56 14.96 6.40
C LEU A 100 -14.94 15.24 7.04
N PRO A 101 -15.21 14.88 8.31
CA PRO A 101 -16.54 15.09 8.90
C PRO A 101 -16.96 16.56 8.99
N ILE A 102 -15.99 17.48 9.04
CA ILE A 102 -16.23 18.92 9.11
C ILE A 102 -16.69 19.44 7.73
N TYR A 103 -16.04 18.98 6.65
CA TYR A 103 -16.39 19.41 5.29
C TYR A 103 -17.69 18.80 4.76
N THR A 104 -18.10 17.67 5.32
CA THR A 104 -19.29 16.95 4.87
C THR A 104 -20.47 17.17 5.80
N ASP A 105 -20.35 18.03 6.81
CA ASP A 105 -21.37 18.27 7.84
C ASP A 105 -21.90 16.97 8.46
N GLY A 106 -21.03 15.97 8.60
CA GLY A 106 -21.39 14.64 9.10
C GLY A 106 -22.29 13.80 8.18
N VAL A 107 -22.59 14.24 6.95
CA VAL A 107 -23.34 13.44 5.96
C VAL A 107 -22.62 12.13 5.67
N LEU A 108 -23.37 11.03 5.64
CA LEU A 108 -22.88 9.68 5.37
C LEU A 108 -23.77 8.96 4.35
N TRP A 109 -23.16 8.18 3.46
CA TRP A 109 -23.81 7.39 2.40
C TRP A 109 -23.98 5.91 2.78
N ASP A 110 -23.73 5.55 4.03
CA ASP A 110 -23.75 4.17 4.52
C ASP A 110 -25.09 3.45 4.23
N THR A 111 -26.23 4.13 4.35
CA THR A 111 -27.53 3.52 4.05
C THR A 111 -27.70 3.17 2.57
N GLN A 112 -27.28 4.05 1.67
CA GLN A 112 -27.35 3.83 0.22
C GLN A 112 -26.37 2.72 -0.20
N LEU A 113 -25.15 2.75 0.34
CA LEU A 113 -24.13 1.74 0.07
C LEU A 113 -24.56 0.36 0.60
N ALA A 114 -25.16 0.30 1.78
CA ALA A 114 -25.74 -0.91 2.35
C ALA A 114 -26.85 -1.51 1.49
N GLN A 115 -27.76 -0.68 0.97
CA GLN A 115 -28.82 -1.13 0.07
C GLN A 115 -28.24 -1.68 -1.22
N LEU A 116 -27.24 -1.01 -1.78
CA LEU A 116 -26.53 -1.47 -2.97
C LEU A 116 -25.84 -2.81 -2.73
N ASP A 117 -25.13 -2.97 -1.61
CA ASP A 117 -24.45 -4.22 -1.26
C ASP A 117 -25.43 -5.39 -1.11
N ARG A 118 -26.57 -5.13 -0.49
CA ARG A 118 -27.63 -6.13 -0.33
C ARG A 118 -28.24 -6.52 -1.67
N TRP A 119 -28.44 -5.55 -2.57
CA TRP A 119 -28.90 -5.80 -3.94
C TRP A 119 -27.87 -6.62 -4.74
N MET A 120 -26.59 -6.26 -4.68
CA MET A 120 -25.50 -6.98 -5.34
C MET A 120 -25.34 -8.43 -4.86
N SER A 121 -25.72 -8.68 -3.60
CA SER A 121 -25.64 -10.00 -2.95
C SER A 121 -26.95 -10.78 -3.04
N GLY A 122 -27.86 -10.43 -3.94
CA GLY A 122 -29.11 -11.15 -4.17
C GLY A 122 -30.15 -11.00 -3.05
N GLY A 123 -30.09 -9.93 -2.26
CA GLY A 123 -31.00 -9.63 -1.15
C GLY A 123 -30.45 -9.97 0.24
N THR A 124 -29.31 -10.64 0.32
CA THR A 124 -28.63 -11.03 1.58
C THR A 124 -27.55 -10.03 1.95
N ASN A 125 -27.21 -9.92 3.24
CA ASN A 125 -26.05 -9.12 3.64
C ASN A 125 -24.74 -9.87 3.28
N PRO A 126 -23.77 -9.23 2.59
CA PRO A 126 -22.48 -9.83 2.27
C PRO A 126 -21.74 -10.42 3.49
N ALA A 127 -21.91 -9.85 4.68
CA ALA A 127 -21.31 -10.33 5.91
C ALA A 127 -21.67 -11.79 6.20
N PHE A 128 -22.96 -12.15 6.09
CA PHE A 128 -23.41 -13.52 6.30
C PHE A 128 -22.84 -14.48 5.25
N VAL A 129 -22.85 -14.06 3.98
CA VAL A 129 -22.31 -14.88 2.88
C VAL A 129 -20.83 -15.22 3.14
N LEU A 130 -20.04 -14.24 3.55
CA LEU A 130 -18.62 -14.44 3.82
C LEU A 130 -18.39 -15.22 5.12
N GLN A 131 -19.12 -14.92 6.19
CA GLN A 131 -18.98 -15.61 7.48
C GLN A 131 -19.42 -17.09 7.40
N ASP A 132 -20.48 -17.39 6.65
CA ASP A 132 -20.93 -18.78 6.44
C ASP A 132 -19.93 -19.56 5.58
N PHE A 133 -19.37 -18.92 4.54
CA PHE A 133 -18.43 -19.59 3.63
C PHE A 133 -17.04 -19.81 4.26
N PHE A 134 -16.50 -18.80 4.94
CA PHE A 134 -15.15 -18.83 5.51
C PHE A 134 -15.11 -19.28 6.98
N GLY A 135 -16.25 -19.26 7.67
CA GLY A 135 -16.34 -19.46 9.11
C GLY A 135 -15.88 -18.24 9.91
N VAL A 136 -16.09 -18.29 11.23
CA VAL A 136 -15.76 -17.21 12.17
C VAL A 136 -14.54 -17.50 13.08
N GLY A 137 -13.99 -18.71 13.03
CA GLY A 137 -12.87 -19.11 13.91
C GLY A 137 -11.49 -18.71 13.38
N LEU A 138 -10.64 -19.70 13.11
CA LEU A 138 -9.26 -19.51 12.65
C LEU A 138 -9.14 -18.60 11.41
N THR A 139 -10.13 -18.63 10.51
CA THR A 139 -10.14 -17.80 9.32
C THR A 139 -10.13 -16.31 9.67
N ALA A 140 -10.82 -15.89 10.73
CA ALA A 140 -10.79 -14.50 11.19
C ALA A 140 -9.36 -14.09 11.58
N GLU A 141 -8.64 -14.91 12.34
CA GLU A 141 -7.25 -14.60 12.72
C GLU A 141 -6.31 -14.48 11.50
N VAL A 142 -6.45 -15.38 10.53
CA VAL A 142 -5.64 -15.35 9.30
C VAL A 142 -5.97 -14.10 8.48
N LEU A 143 -7.25 -13.80 8.27
CA LEU A 143 -7.66 -12.58 7.56
C LEU A 143 -7.19 -11.32 8.29
N SER A 144 -7.26 -11.31 9.62
CA SER A 144 -6.80 -10.21 10.47
C SER A 144 -5.29 -9.98 10.30
N LEU A 145 -4.49 -11.04 10.30
CA LEU A 145 -3.05 -10.95 10.05
C LEU A 145 -2.74 -10.28 8.71
N PHE A 146 -3.41 -10.71 7.63
CA PHE A 146 -3.20 -10.13 6.30
C PHE A 146 -3.68 -8.69 6.21
N TYR A 147 -4.81 -8.37 6.86
CA TYR A 147 -5.31 -7.01 6.93
C TYR A 147 -4.32 -6.09 7.65
N LEU A 148 -3.82 -6.49 8.82
CA LEU A 148 -2.87 -5.70 9.60
C LEU A 148 -1.48 -5.61 8.95
N ALA A 149 -1.05 -6.66 8.24
CA ALA A 149 0.23 -6.68 7.52
C ALA A 149 0.32 -5.58 6.44
N TYR A 150 -0.81 -5.06 5.97
CA TYR A 150 -0.85 -3.88 5.09
C TYR A 150 -0.03 -2.71 5.65
N MET A 151 -0.18 -2.41 6.94
CA MET A 151 0.44 -1.23 7.58
C MET A 151 1.97 -1.20 7.42
N PRO A 152 2.74 -2.27 7.73
CA PRO A 152 4.17 -2.30 7.48
C PRO A 152 4.53 -2.61 6.01
N LEU A 153 3.74 -3.41 5.29
CA LEU A 153 4.13 -3.87 3.95
C LEU A 153 4.14 -2.75 2.91
N ILE A 154 3.20 -1.80 2.97
CA ILE A 154 3.18 -0.70 2.00
C ILE A 154 4.44 0.18 2.06
N PRO A 155 4.82 0.78 3.20
CA PRO A 155 6.03 1.60 3.27
C PRO A 155 7.30 0.76 3.01
N LEU A 156 7.33 -0.50 3.44
CA LEU A 156 8.46 -1.39 3.15
C LEU A 156 8.59 -1.66 1.64
N SER A 157 7.48 -1.93 0.94
CA SER A 157 7.48 -2.19 -0.51
C SER A 157 8.03 -1.00 -1.30
N ILE A 158 7.71 0.23 -0.88
CA ILE A 158 8.18 1.46 -1.52
C ILE A 158 9.69 1.56 -1.41
N GLY A 159 10.22 1.37 -0.21
CA GLY A 159 11.66 1.46 -0.03
C GLY A 159 12.39 0.26 -0.65
N VAL A 160 11.83 -0.94 -0.62
CA VAL A 160 12.34 -2.10 -1.38
C VAL A 160 12.44 -1.76 -2.86
N VAL A 161 11.38 -1.21 -3.47
CA VAL A 161 11.38 -0.87 -4.89
C VAL A 161 12.36 0.26 -5.18
N LEU A 162 12.37 1.35 -4.41
CA LEU A 162 13.28 2.48 -4.61
C LEU A 162 14.75 2.08 -4.46
N VAL A 163 15.05 1.19 -3.52
CA VAL A 163 16.44 0.80 -3.21
C VAL A 163 16.89 -0.37 -4.07
N MET A 164 16.04 -1.36 -4.36
CA MET A 164 16.44 -2.56 -5.10
C MET A 164 16.25 -2.44 -6.62
N CYS A 165 15.36 -1.57 -7.11
CA CYS A 165 15.23 -1.36 -8.56
C CYS A 165 16.39 -0.53 -9.09
N ARG A 166 17.18 -1.13 -9.99
CA ARG A 166 18.25 -0.45 -10.73
C ARG A 166 17.72 0.60 -11.71
N ASN A 167 16.55 0.37 -12.28
CA ASN A 167 15.90 1.32 -13.17
C ASN A 167 15.11 2.36 -12.35
N LEU A 168 15.63 3.59 -12.34
CA LEU A 168 15.05 4.71 -11.60
C LEU A 168 13.64 5.09 -12.10
N ILE A 169 13.36 4.91 -13.38
CA ILE A 169 12.02 5.17 -13.95
C ILE A 169 11.02 4.16 -13.41
N THR A 170 11.41 2.89 -13.30
CA THR A 170 10.57 1.83 -12.72
C THR A 170 10.29 2.10 -11.24
N GLY A 171 11.30 2.55 -10.48
CA GLY A 171 11.11 2.96 -9.09
C GLY A 171 10.18 4.16 -8.96
N ALA A 172 10.41 5.21 -9.76
CA ALA A 172 9.56 6.39 -9.80
C ALA A 172 8.12 6.05 -10.22
N TRP A 173 7.93 5.10 -11.14
CA TRP A 173 6.60 4.63 -11.55
C TRP A 173 5.84 4.03 -10.36
N PHE A 174 6.46 3.11 -9.63
CA PHE A 174 5.83 2.48 -8.47
C PHE A 174 5.40 3.52 -7.44
N VAL A 175 6.33 4.37 -7.01
CA VAL A 175 6.06 5.39 -6.00
C VAL A 175 5.01 6.37 -6.46
N THR A 176 5.03 6.73 -7.75
CA THR A 176 3.99 7.60 -8.34
C THR A 176 2.63 6.92 -8.27
N ALA A 177 2.54 5.65 -8.67
CA ALA A 177 1.29 4.90 -8.64
C ALA A 177 0.73 4.76 -7.22
N ILE A 178 1.55 4.38 -6.24
CA ILE A 178 1.09 4.26 -4.84
C ILE A 178 0.71 5.62 -4.25
N SER A 179 1.46 6.67 -4.54
CA SER A 179 1.13 8.02 -4.07
C SER A 179 -0.17 8.56 -4.68
N LEU A 180 -0.45 8.24 -5.96
CA LEU A 180 -1.71 8.58 -6.62
C LEU A 180 -2.91 7.90 -5.94
N ASN A 181 -2.74 6.69 -5.39
CA ASN A 181 -3.80 6.03 -4.65
C ASN A 181 -4.27 6.91 -3.47
N TRP A 182 -3.35 7.48 -2.68
CA TRP A 182 -3.72 8.38 -1.58
C TRP A 182 -4.54 9.58 -2.04
N VAL A 183 -4.16 10.18 -3.17
CA VAL A 183 -4.88 11.33 -3.74
C VAL A 183 -6.27 10.91 -4.19
N MET A 184 -6.38 9.84 -4.96
CA MET A 184 -7.67 9.35 -5.47
C MET A 184 -8.59 8.84 -4.36
N GLY A 185 -8.02 8.20 -3.33
CA GLY A 185 -8.76 7.78 -2.13
C GLY A 185 -9.31 8.98 -1.36
N THR A 186 -8.52 10.04 -1.18
CA THR A 186 -8.99 11.30 -0.60
C THR A 186 -10.19 11.83 -1.37
N ILE A 187 -10.09 11.92 -2.70
CA ILE A 187 -11.19 12.41 -3.54
C ILE A 187 -12.43 11.53 -3.37
N SER A 188 -12.29 10.20 -3.34
CA SER A 188 -13.43 9.30 -3.14
C SER A 188 -14.10 9.47 -1.78
N TYR A 189 -13.32 9.72 -0.72
CA TYR A 189 -13.85 9.91 0.63
C TYR A 189 -14.73 11.15 0.75
N TYR A 190 -14.39 12.22 0.02
CA TYR A 190 -15.21 13.43 -0.03
C TYR A 190 -16.40 13.30 -0.98
N ALA A 191 -16.31 12.45 -2.01
CA ALA A 191 -17.41 12.21 -2.94
C ALA A 191 -18.53 11.36 -2.30
N PHE A 192 -18.15 10.32 -1.55
CA PHE A 192 -19.09 9.41 -0.88
C PHE A 192 -18.60 9.14 0.55
N PRO A 193 -18.76 10.08 1.49
CA PRO A 193 -18.38 9.86 2.88
C PRO A 193 -19.16 8.68 3.46
N ALA A 194 -18.47 7.73 4.08
CA ALA A 194 -19.08 6.55 4.70
C ALA A 194 -18.18 6.03 5.82
N VAL A 195 -18.74 5.45 6.87
CA VAL A 195 -17.97 4.86 7.98
C VAL A 195 -17.66 3.38 7.76
N GLY A 196 -18.55 2.66 7.09
CA GLY A 196 -18.40 1.26 6.75
C GLY A 196 -19.37 0.33 7.51
N PRO A 197 -19.59 -0.89 7.00
CA PRO A 197 -20.57 -1.83 7.55
C PRO A 197 -20.44 -2.14 9.04
N ILE A 198 -19.22 -2.26 9.57
CA ILE A 198 -18.99 -2.61 10.99
C ILE A 198 -19.57 -1.56 11.94
N TYR A 199 -19.53 -0.29 11.56
CA TYR A 199 -20.02 0.82 12.38
C TYR A 199 -21.49 1.15 12.07
N HIS A 200 -21.96 0.90 10.84
CA HIS A 200 -23.34 1.19 10.45
C HIS A 200 -24.30 0.03 10.78
N GLN A 201 -23.82 -1.21 10.78
CA GLN A 201 -24.61 -2.43 10.93
C GLN A 201 -23.90 -3.45 11.82
N GLU A 202 -23.43 -2.97 12.98
CA GLU A 202 -22.71 -3.73 14.01
C GLU A 202 -23.29 -5.12 14.26
N GLN A 203 -24.62 -5.26 14.31
CA GLN A 203 -25.31 -6.50 14.63
C GLN A 203 -24.92 -7.69 13.73
N TYR A 204 -24.40 -7.45 12.52
CA TYR A 204 -23.99 -8.50 11.59
C TYR A 204 -22.56 -9.00 11.81
N TYR A 205 -21.81 -8.39 12.73
CA TYR A 205 -20.40 -8.70 12.98
C TYR A 205 -20.13 -9.16 14.42
N GLN A 206 -21.15 -9.18 15.29
CA GLN A 206 -21.03 -9.59 16.69
C GLN A 206 -20.60 -11.05 16.90
N ALA A 207 -20.75 -11.90 15.88
CA ALA A 207 -20.33 -13.30 15.94
C ALA A 207 -18.82 -13.48 15.64
N LEU A 208 -18.13 -12.44 15.16
CA LEU A 208 -16.70 -12.51 14.91
C LEU A 208 -15.91 -12.49 16.23
N PRO A 209 -14.83 -13.27 16.35
CA PRO A 209 -13.98 -13.24 17.52
C PRO A 209 -13.22 -11.91 17.60
N GLU A 210 -12.79 -11.57 18.82
CA GLU A 210 -11.84 -10.50 19.04
C GLU A 210 -10.51 -10.84 18.39
N THR A 211 -10.07 -10.01 17.46
CA THR A 211 -8.77 -10.13 16.77
C THR A 211 -8.05 -8.78 16.82
N GLY A 212 -6.80 -8.73 16.35
CA GLY A 212 -6.10 -7.45 16.19
C GLY A 212 -6.85 -6.46 15.26
N THR A 213 -7.67 -6.95 14.34
CA THR A 213 -8.52 -6.10 13.49
C THR A 213 -9.67 -5.49 14.30
N SER A 214 -10.30 -6.25 15.20
CA SER A 214 -11.34 -5.77 16.11
C SER A 214 -10.78 -4.68 17.04
N SER A 215 -9.59 -4.89 17.60
CA SER A 215 -8.91 -3.87 18.42
C SER A 215 -8.61 -2.59 17.62
N LEU A 216 -8.23 -2.73 16.35
CA LEU A 216 -8.02 -1.58 15.47
C LEU A 216 -9.34 -0.86 15.14
N GLN A 217 -10.44 -1.59 14.95
CA GLN A 217 -11.77 -1.02 14.73
C GLN A 217 -12.22 -0.17 15.91
N ALA A 218 -12.06 -0.69 17.14
CA ALA A 218 -12.36 0.02 18.37
C ALA A 218 -11.50 1.29 18.50
N ALA A 219 -10.17 1.16 18.37
CA ALA A 219 -9.27 2.31 18.48
C ALA A 219 -9.55 3.41 17.44
N LEU A 220 -9.88 3.05 16.19
CA LEU A 220 -10.23 4.03 15.17
C LEU A 220 -11.59 4.70 15.44
N TRP A 221 -12.53 4.00 16.07
CA TRP A 221 -13.81 4.55 16.48
C TRP A 221 -13.65 5.52 17.64
N ASP A 222 -12.87 5.16 18.66
CA ASP A 222 -12.56 6.04 19.79
C ASP A 222 -11.88 7.33 19.31
N ASN A 223 -10.88 7.21 18.42
CA ASN A 223 -10.24 8.37 17.78
C ASN A 223 -11.23 9.25 17.01
N ARG A 224 -12.27 8.66 16.40
CA ARG A 224 -13.33 9.42 15.73
C ARG A 224 -14.18 10.16 16.76
N LEU A 225 -14.60 9.50 17.83
CA LEU A 225 -15.44 10.12 18.86
C LEU A 225 -14.70 11.27 19.55
N GLU A 226 -13.43 11.09 19.89
CA GLU A 226 -12.57 12.14 20.44
C GLU A 226 -12.48 13.34 19.47
N PHE A 227 -12.20 13.07 18.20
CA PHE A 227 -12.12 14.11 17.18
C PHE A 227 -13.45 14.86 16.99
N LEU A 228 -14.58 14.17 17.00
CA LEU A 228 -15.89 14.80 16.84
C LEU A 228 -16.30 15.62 18.08
N ALA A 229 -15.83 15.24 19.27
CA ALA A 229 -16.10 15.96 20.51
C ALA A 229 -15.33 17.30 20.56
N ASP A 230 -14.04 17.29 20.20
CA ASP A 230 -13.24 18.51 20.06
C ASP A 230 -12.18 18.37 18.95
N PRO A 231 -12.48 18.79 17.72
CA PRO A 231 -11.54 18.67 16.60
C PRO A 231 -10.24 19.45 16.80
N ILE A 232 -10.27 20.53 17.59
CA ILE A 232 -9.13 21.46 17.75
C ILE A 232 -8.13 20.87 18.76
N THR A 233 -8.64 20.39 19.90
CA THR A 233 -7.78 19.93 21.00
C THR A 233 -7.52 18.42 21.03
N ALA A 234 -8.33 17.61 20.33
CA ALA A 234 -8.09 16.17 20.23
C ALA A 234 -6.65 15.88 19.77
N ASP A 235 -5.97 14.95 20.40
CA ASP A 235 -4.65 14.51 19.91
C ASP A 235 -4.82 13.44 18.81
N ALA A 236 -5.96 12.75 18.81
CA ALA A 236 -6.29 11.71 17.86
C ALA A 236 -6.45 12.22 16.41
N ILE A 237 -5.95 11.42 15.45
CA ILE A 237 -6.26 11.60 14.03
C ILE A 237 -7.46 10.73 13.67
N HIS A 238 -8.51 11.37 13.18
CA HIS A 238 -9.68 10.69 12.66
C HIS A 238 -9.32 9.93 11.36
N GLY A 239 -9.52 8.61 11.35
CA GLY A 239 -9.06 7.74 10.28
C GLY A 239 -10.14 6.91 9.58
N VAL A 240 -11.40 7.00 10.02
CA VAL A 240 -12.51 6.17 9.53
C VAL A 240 -13.10 6.78 8.26
N ALA A 241 -12.94 6.11 7.14
CA ALA A 241 -13.72 6.35 5.93
C ALA A 241 -13.69 5.10 5.05
N ALA A 242 -14.85 4.66 4.58
CA ALA A 242 -15.03 3.42 3.83
C ALA A 242 -14.86 3.61 2.32
N PHE A 243 -15.61 4.52 1.68
CA PHE A 243 -15.64 4.58 0.22
C PHE A 243 -14.56 5.50 -0.39
N ALA A 244 -13.66 5.07 -1.26
CA ALA A 244 -13.40 3.71 -1.75
C ALA A 244 -12.28 3.02 -0.94
N SER A 245 -12.16 1.69 -1.08
CA SER A 245 -11.18 0.93 -0.33
C SER A 245 -9.76 1.14 -0.82
N LEU A 246 -8.98 1.92 -0.05
CA LEU A 246 -7.55 2.10 -0.30
C LEU A 246 -6.74 0.81 -0.08
N HIS A 247 -7.17 -0.07 0.82
CA HIS A 247 -6.57 -1.39 0.98
C HIS A 247 -6.63 -2.17 -0.33
N CYS A 248 -7.80 -2.25 -0.96
CA CYS A 248 -7.96 -2.90 -2.26
C CYS A 248 -7.18 -2.16 -3.36
N SER A 249 -7.28 -0.83 -3.41
CA SER A 249 -6.64 0.00 -4.42
C SER A 249 -5.11 -0.13 -4.44
N VAL A 250 -4.48 -0.01 -3.28
CA VAL A 250 -3.02 -0.02 -3.12
C VAL A 250 -2.47 -1.44 -3.31
N THR A 251 -3.10 -2.46 -2.70
CA THR A 251 -2.62 -3.84 -2.83
C THR A 251 -2.81 -4.38 -4.25
N PHE A 252 -3.90 -4.02 -4.92
CA PHE A 252 -4.08 -4.30 -6.35
C PHE A 252 -3.02 -3.61 -7.21
N ALA A 253 -2.76 -2.31 -6.96
CA ALA A 253 -1.73 -1.57 -7.67
C ALA A 253 -0.35 -2.22 -7.51
N MET A 254 -0.04 -2.72 -6.30
CA MET A 254 1.18 -3.47 -6.02
C MET A 254 1.25 -4.80 -6.78
N ALA A 255 0.16 -5.59 -6.75
CA ALA A 255 0.09 -6.86 -7.48
C ALA A 255 0.22 -6.67 -8.99
N LEU A 256 -0.48 -5.68 -9.56
CA LEU A 256 -0.43 -5.35 -10.97
C LEU A 256 0.95 -4.82 -11.39
N PHE A 257 1.60 -4.02 -10.56
CA PHE A 257 2.97 -3.56 -10.80
C PHE A 257 3.95 -4.75 -10.78
N ALA A 258 3.87 -5.60 -9.76
CA ALA A 258 4.70 -6.79 -9.64
C ALA A 258 4.52 -7.72 -10.85
N GLN A 259 3.28 -7.93 -11.31
CA GLN A 259 2.98 -8.71 -12.51
C GLN A 259 3.72 -8.19 -13.75
N ARG A 260 3.86 -6.87 -13.90
CA ARG A 260 4.48 -6.24 -15.07
C ARG A 260 5.99 -6.13 -15.00
N VAL A 261 6.56 -6.10 -13.79
CA VAL A 261 7.97 -5.74 -13.56
C VAL A 261 8.79 -6.89 -12.99
N ALA A 262 8.24 -7.65 -12.05
CA ALA A 262 8.98 -8.71 -11.39
C ALA A 262 9.20 -9.89 -12.36
N SER A 263 10.42 -10.41 -12.47
CA SER A 263 10.68 -11.66 -13.19
C SER A 263 10.35 -12.90 -12.35
N ASN A 264 10.40 -12.77 -11.03
CA ASN A 264 10.15 -13.87 -10.10
C ASN A 264 8.65 -14.18 -10.00
N THR A 265 8.24 -15.35 -10.49
CA THR A 265 6.86 -15.84 -10.44
C THR A 265 6.32 -15.97 -9.02
N ALA A 266 7.14 -16.36 -8.04
CA ALA A 266 6.71 -16.45 -6.65
C ALA A 266 6.35 -15.07 -6.07
N LEU A 267 7.09 -14.01 -6.44
CA LEU A 267 6.77 -12.65 -6.01
C LEU A 267 5.45 -12.15 -6.63
N ARG A 268 5.18 -12.51 -7.89
CA ARG A 268 3.90 -12.19 -8.54
C ARG A 268 2.73 -12.86 -7.82
N TRP A 269 2.84 -14.17 -7.56
CA TRP A 269 1.82 -14.90 -6.82
C TRP A 269 1.63 -14.37 -5.41
N ALA A 270 2.72 -14.12 -4.68
CA ALA A 270 2.64 -13.54 -3.33
C ALA A 270 1.89 -12.21 -3.32
N ALA A 271 2.14 -11.32 -4.30
CA ALA A 271 1.44 -10.04 -4.38
C ALA A 271 -0.05 -10.20 -4.71
N TRP A 272 -0.41 -11.13 -5.61
CA TRP A 272 -1.82 -11.42 -5.94
C TRP A 272 -2.57 -12.10 -4.79
N ILE A 273 -1.92 -13.04 -4.09
CA ILE A 273 -2.48 -13.68 -2.90
C ILE A 273 -2.70 -12.63 -1.81
N PHE A 274 -1.72 -11.76 -1.57
CA PHE A 274 -1.85 -10.67 -0.61
C PHE A 274 -3.04 -9.76 -0.94
N PHE A 275 -3.16 -9.31 -2.20
CA PHE A 275 -4.32 -8.54 -2.65
C PHE A 275 -5.64 -9.30 -2.44
N GLY A 276 -5.74 -10.56 -2.89
CA GLY A 276 -6.97 -11.35 -2.79
C GLY A 276 -7.42 -11.56 -1.34
N THR A 277 -6.48 -11.90 -0.45
CA THR A 277 -6.76 -12.07 0.98
C THR A 277 -7.15 -10.75 1.63
N THR A 278 -6.44 -9.64 1.33
CA THR A 278 -6.80 -8.31 1.85
C THR A 278 -8.18 -7.87 1.36
N PHE A 279 -8.52 -8.12 0.09
CA PHE A 279 -9.85 -7.84 -0.46
C PHE A 279 -10.93 -8.59 0.34
N ILE A 280 -10.76 -9.89 0.55
CA ILE A 280 -11.71 -10.68 1.34
C ILE A 280 -11.79 -10.15 2.78
N ALA A 281 -10.65 -9.91 3.43
CA ALA A 281 -10.59 -9.41 4.79
C ALA A 281 -11.33 -8.08 4.96
N THR A 282 -11.20 -7.16 4.00
CA THR A 282 -11.87 -5.85 4.07
C THR A 282 -13.39 -5.94 4.12
N VAL A 283 -13.98 -6.86 3.35
CA VAL A 283 -15.45 -7.05 3.34
C VAL A 283 -15.88 -7.94 4.51
N TYR A 284 -15.11 -8.99 4.82
CA TYR A 284 -15.37 -9.93 5.90
C TYR A 284 -15.47 -9.25 7.27
N PHE A 285 -14.55 -8.32 7.58
CA PHE A 285 -14.57 -7.55 8.83
C PHE A 285 -15.50 -6.33 8.79
N GLY A 286 -16.19 -6.08 7.69
CA GLY A 286 -17.10 -4.95 7.57
C GLY A 286 -16.41 -3.59 7.49
N TRP A 287 -15.16 -3.52 7.03
CA TRP A 287 -14.50 -2.23 6.78
C TRP A 287 -15.11 -1.49 5.59
N HIS A 288 -15.54 -2.26 4.58
CA HIS A 288 -15.90 -1.76 3.28
C HIS A 288 -17.14 -2.47 2.76
N TYR A 289 -18.01 -1.70 2.11
CA TYR A 289 -19.04 -2.29 1.25
C TYR A 289 -18.35 -2.94 0.04
N SER A 290 -19.00 -3.93 -0.58
CA SER A 290 -18.46 -4.68 -1.73
C SER A 290 -18.14 -3.75 -2.89
N ILE A 291 -18.97 -2.73 -3.11
CA ILE A 291 -18.73 -1.71 -4.13
C ILE A 291 -17.48 -0.87 -3.86
N ASP A 292 -17.18 -0.55 -2.60
CA ASP A 292 -15.99 0.23 -2.21
C ASP A 292 -14.71 -0.48 -2.65
N SER A 293 -14.69 -1.80 -2.51
CA SER A 293 -13.57 -2.67 -2.86
C SER A 293 -13.40 -2.78 -4.38
N ILE A 294 -14.49 -2.89 -5.13
CA ILE A 294 -14.47 -2.90 -6.61
C ILE A 294 -13.98 -1.55 -7.15
N VAL A 295 -14.53 -0.45 -6.63
CA VAL A 295 -14.08 0.90 -7.02
C VAL A 295 -12.62 1.11 -6.63
N GLY A 296 -12.19 0.60 -5.47
CA GLY A 296 -10.79 0.55 -5.08
C GLY A 296 -9.91 -0.11 -6.14
N VAL A 297 -10.28 -1.29 -6.66
CA VAL A 297 -9.55 -1.97 -7.73
C VAL A 297 -9.45 -1.10 -9.00
N VAL A 298 -10.53 -0.43 -9.39
CA VAL A 298 -10.55 0.49 -10.54
C VAL A 298 -9.59 1.67 -10.32
N ILE A 299 -9.59 2.27 -9.13
CA ILE A 299 -8.65 3.34 -8.77
C ILE A 299 -7.21 2.82 -8.83
N GLY A 300 -6.94 1.64 -8.26
CA GLY A 300 -5.62 1.02 -8.28
C GLY A 300 -5.10 0.81 -9.69
N TRP A 301 -5.94 0.25 -10.58
CA TRP A 301 -5.63 0.11 -12.00
C TRP A 301 -5.30 1.46 -12.65
N ALA A 302 -6.14 2.47 -12.44
CA ALA A 302 -5.97 3.80 -13.00
C ALA A 302 -4.67 4.45 -12.53
N CYS A 303 -4.35 4.33 -11.24
CA CYS A 303 -3.11 4.85 -10.65
C CYS A 303 -1.87 4.20 -11.27
N VAL A 304 -1.87 2.88 -11.49
CA VAL A 304 -0.75 2.19 -12.17
C VAL A 304 -0.63 2.66 -13.61
N ALA A 305 -1.75 2.79 -14.34
CA ALA A 305 -1.75 3.21 -15.74
C ALA A 305 -1.30 4.68 -15.91
N ILE A 306 -1.79 5.59 -15.08
CA ILE A 306 -1.38 7.00 -15.07
C ILE A 306 0.09 7.11 -14.67
N GLY A 307 0.50 6.42 -13.60
CA GLY A 307 1.88 6.37 -13.16
C GLY A 307 2.83 5.94 -14.28
N GLN A 308 2.45 4.91 -15.05
CA GLN A 308 3.26 4.43 -16.17
C GLN A 308 3.37 5.48 -17.28
N ARG A 309 2.24 6.11 -17.64
CA ARG A 309 2.22 7.15 -18.69
C ARG A 309 3.04 8.38 -18.31
N VAL A 310 3.03 8.79 -17.05
CA VAL A 310 3.76 9.97 -16.58
C VAL A 310 5.27 9.70 -16.55
N THR A 311 5.70 8.52 -16.11
CA THR A 311 7.13 8.20 -15.98
C THR A 311 7.76 7.73 -17.28
N SER A 312 7.01 7.08 -18.17
CA SER A 312 7.50 6.64 -19.49
C SER A 312 7.83 7.79 -20.46
N LYS A 313 7.30 9.00 -20.21
CA LYS A 313 7.61 10.21 -21.00
C LYS A 313 9.05 10.70 -20.84
N TYR A 314 9.79 10.18 -19.86
CA TYR A 314 11.19 10.50 -19.67
C TYR A 314 12.05 9.31 -20.13
N PRO A 315 12.42 9.24 -21.41
CA PRO A 315 13.30 8.17 -21.87
C PRO A 315 14.61 8.25 -21.09
N SER A 316 14.92 7.17 -20.36
CA SER A 316 16.27 6.93 -19.86
C SER A 316 17.18 6.92 -21.08
N GLY A 317 18.14 7.84 -21.14
CA GLY A 317 19.20 7.92 -22.15
C GLY A 317 20.19 6.76 -22.07
N SER A 318 19.71 5.54 -21.90
CA SER A 318 20.47 4.31 -21.99
C SER A 318 19.59 3.27 -22.69
N ARG A 319 19.81 3.15 -24.00
CA ARG A 319 19.62 1.89 -24.71
C ARG A 319 20.56 0.88 -24.02
N ALA A 320 20.01 0.03 -23.17
CA ALA A 320 20.73 -1.12 -22.64
C ALA A 320 19.83 -2.35 -22.80
N SER A 321 20.23 -3.17 -23.77
CA SER A 321 20.15 -4.64 -23.81
C SER A 321 19.03 -5.33 -23.05
N LYS A 322 18.27 -6.17 -23.78
CA LYS A 322 17.53 -7.30 -23.21
C LYS A 322 18.31 -7.95 -22.05
N PRO A 323 17.66 -8.34 -20.95
CA PRO A 323 18.34 -9.10 -19.90
C PRO A 323 18.67 -10.49 -20.44
N SER A 324 19.92 -10.71 -20.87
CA SER A 324 20.50 -12.05 -20.95
C SER A 324 20.87 -12.46 -19.52
N VAL A 325 19.94 -13.12 -18.83
CA VAL A 325 20.33 -13.97 -17.70
C VAL A 325 20.92 -15.22 -18.33
N ALA A 326 22.16 -15.52 -17.97
CA ALA A 326 23.00 -16.62 -18.42
C ALA A 326 22.24 -17.85 -18.95
N ASP A 327 22.43 -18.14 -20.24
CA ASP A 327 22.35 -19.50 -20.75
C ASP A 327 23.46 -20.28 -20.05
N SER A 328 23.08 -21.24 -19.22
CA SER A 328 23.98 -22.35 -18.93
C SER A 328 23.91 -23.27 -20.14
N ASP A 329 24.87 -23.11 -21.04
CA ASP A 329 25.06 -24.02 -22.17
C ASP A 329 25.10 -25.47 -21.66
N GLU A 330 24.12 -26.21 -22.16
CA GLU A 330 24.05 -27.65 -22.19
C GLU A 330 25.29 -28.15 -22.94
N VAL A 331 26.27 -28.70 -22.23
CA VAL A 331 27.38 -29.42 -22.87
C VAL A 331 26.83 -30.74 -23.41
N VAL A 332 26.37 -30.70 -24.65
CA VAL A 332 26.13 -31.89 -25.48
C VAL A 332 27.45 -32.26 -26.15
N PRO A 333 28.07 -33.43 -25.87
CA PRO A 333 29.18 -33.90 -26.67
C PRO A 333 28.62 -34.44 -28.00
N SER A 334 28.98 -33.77 -29.09
CA SER A 334 28.70 -34.20 -30.46
C SER A 334 29.58 -35.41 -30.87
N PRO A 335 29.21 -36.14 -31.94
CA PRO A 335 29.43 -37.58 -32.08
C PRO A 335 30.84 -37.97 -32.54
N GLY A 336 31.23 -39.18 -32.15
CA GLY A 336 32.48 -39.80 -32.55
C GLY A 336 32.57 -40.09 -34.06
N SER A 337 33.78 -39.89 -34.58
CA SER A 337 34.33 -40.45 -35.82
C SER A 337 35.83 -40.60 -35.54
N ALA A 338 36.56 -41.67 -35.85
CA ALA A 338 36.29 -42.87 -36.63
C ALA A 338 37.42 -43.90 -36.37
N ALA A 339 37.13 -45.16 -36.74
CA ALA A 339 38.04 -46.24 -37.16
C ALA A 339 38.98 -46.89 -36.12
N VAL A 340 38.88 -48.22 -35.95
CA VAL A 340 39.85 -49.25 -36.40
C VAL A 340 39.25 -50.66 -36.13
N SER A 341 39.50 -51.57 -37.09
CA SER A 341 39.18 -53.02 -37.21
C SER A 341 37.73 -53.43 -37.46
#